data_AF-A0ABF7QNP7-F1
#
_entry.id   AF-A0ABF7QNP7-F1
#
_cell.length_a   1.000
_cell.length_b   1.000
_cell.length_c   1.000
_cell.angle_alpha   90.00
_cell.angle_beta   90.00
_cell.angle_gamma   90.00
#
_symmetry.space_group_name_H-M   'P 1'
#
loop_
_entity.id
_entity.type
_entity.pdbx_description
1 polymer ?
#
loop_
_entity_poly.entity_id
_entity_poly.type
_entity_poly.pdbx_seq_one_letter_code
_entity_poly.pdbx_strand_id
1 'polypeptide(L)'
;MSDKRIAPPFEGQQFTSHQQWVNKASSWLICHPQYNNTQHGETKGWRGHHFTAMCFDSLGRRVTNGGDFRRAEEEGTFPVWWIWPDQIPELVGRIAEFGAALNLARGGALL
;
A
#
# COMPACT_ATOMS: atom_id res chain seq x y z
N MET A 1 -14.40 1.47 18.35
CA MET A 1 -13.80 0.40 17.53
C MET A 1 -12.31 0.59 17.64
N SER A 2 -11.52 -0.45 17.93
CA SER A 2 -10.06 -0.29 17.95
C SER A 2 -9.63 0.10 16.52
N ASP A 3 -9.08 1.29 16.34
CA ASP A 3 -8.53 1.75 15.06
C ASP A 3 -7.30 0.91 14.74
N LYS A 4 -7.54 -0.29 14.23
CA LYS A 4 -6.49 -1.25 13.93
C LYS A 4 -5.65 -0.67 12.79
N ARG A 5 -4.44 -0.25 13.14
CA ARG A 5 -3.48 0.26 12.16
C ARG A 5 -2.80 -0.91 11.45
N ILE A 6 -2.71 -0.84 10.14
CA ILE A 6 -1.98 -1.78 9.30
C ILE A 6 -0.59 -1.21 9.05
N ALA A 7 0.43 -1.94 9.49
CA ALA A 7 1.82 -1.60 9.24
C ALA A 7 2.17 -1.83 7.75
N PRO A 8 3.15 -1.08 7.21
CA PRO A 8 3.67 -1.35 5.88
C PRO A 8 4.16 -2.80 5.75
N PRO A 9 3.74 -3.53 4.70
CA PRO A 9 4.12 -4.93 4.54
C PRO A 9 5.55 -5.14 4.03
N PHE A 10 6.18 -4.09 3.48
CA PHE A 10 7.52 -4.10 2.90
C PHE A 10 8.33 -2.92 3.42
N GLU A 11 9.59 -3.17 3.76
CA GLU A 11 10.50 -2.15 4.27
C GLU A 11 10.77 -1.07 3.20
N GLY A 12 10.81 0.19 3.63
CA GLY A 12 11.08 1.33 2.73
C GLY A 12 9.96 1.69 1.74
N GLN A 13 8.90 0.89 1.63
CA GLN A 13 7.77 1.14 0.72
C GLN A 13 6.65 1.96 1.38
N GLN A 14 6.99 3.16 1.87
CA GLN A 14 6.02 4.06 2.50
C GLN A 14 6.34 5.53 2.32
N PHE A 15 5.30 6.36 2.35
CA PHE A 15 5.37 7.79 2.63
C PHE A 15 4.99 8.04 4.08
N THR A 16 5.73 8.92 4.76
CA THR A 16 5.49 9.33 6.15
C THR A 16 4.73 10.65 6.26
N SER A 17 4.59 11.40 5.15
CA SER A 17 3.78 12.63 5.09
C SER A 17 3.29 12.92 3.67
N HIS A 18 2.27 13.78 3.57
CA HIS A 18 1.77 14.24 2.27
C HIS A 18 2.83 15.03 1.50
N GLN A 19 3.62 15.87 2.19
CA GLN A 19 4.72 16.60 1.57
C GLN A 19 5.79 15.66 0.98
N GLN A 20 6.10 14.54 1.65
CA GLN A 20 7.03 13.55 1.09
C GLN A 20 6.46 12.92 -0.17
N TRP A 21 5.16 12.62 -0.19
CA TRP A 21 4.47 12.16 -1.39
C TRP A 21 4.58 13.17 -2.53
N VAL A 22 4.24 14.44 -2.29
CA VAL A 22 4.35 15.53 -3.30
C VAL A 22 5.76 15.57 -3.91
N ASN A 23 6.79 15.39 -3.07
CA ASN A 23 8.18 15.52 -3.48
C ASN A 23 8.77 14.26 -4.15
N LYS A 24 8.26 13.06 -3.84
CA LYS A 24 8.92 11.78 -4.16
C LYS A 24 8.05 10.79 -4.93
N ALA A 25 6.73 10.98 -5.01
CA ALA A 25 5.83 10.00 -5.63
C ALA A 25 6.24 9.63 -7.04
N SER A 26 6.57 10.62 -7.87
CA SER A 26 6.99 10.37 -9.24
C SER A 26 8.28 9.59 -9.37
N SER A 27 9.17 9.54 -8.36
CA SER A 27 10.39 8.72 -8.44
C SER A 27 10.25 7.37 -7.74
N TRP A 28 9.52 7.32 -6.62
CA TRP A 28 9.35 6.11 -5.83
C TRP A 28 8.29 5.15 -6.41
N LEU A 29 7.23 5.69 -7.03
CA LEU A 29 6.14 4.90 -7.60
C LEU A 29 6.33 4.56 -9.09
N ILE A 30 7.51 4.86 -9.66
CA ILE A 30 7.88 4.42 -11.03
C ILE A 30 9.22 3.70 -11.08
N CYS A 31 9.88 3.46 -9.94
CA CYS A 31 11.21 2.84 -9.97
C CYS A 31 11.15 1.34 -10.28
N HIS A 32 9.96 0.71 -10.28
CA HIS A 32 9.82 -0.72 -10.46
C HIS A 32 10.12 -1.15 -11.90
N PRO A 33 11.02 -2.13 -12.14
CA PRO A 33 11.46 -2.50 -13.49
C PRO A 33 10.33 -2.88 -14.47
N GLN A 34 9.26 -3.50 -13.96
CA GLN A 34 8.13 -3.99 -14.77
C GLN A 34 6.90 -3.08 -14.74
N TYR A 35 6.85 -2.14 -13.79
CA TYR A 35 5.63 -1.45 -13.36
C TYR A 35 5.85 0.07 -13.31
N ASN A 36 6.55 0.60 -14.31
CA ASN A 36 7.06 1.97 -14.40
C ASN A 36 6.45 2.78 -15.53
N ASN A 37 5.17 2.56 -15.87
CA ASN A 37 4.56 3.28 -16.99
C ASN A 37 4.49 4.79 -16.68
N THR A 38 5.31 5.58 -17.39
CA THR A 38 5.36 7.04 -17.26
C THR A 38 4.56 7.77 -18.34
N GLN A 39 3.78 7.05 -19.17
CA GLN A 39 3.04 7.67 -20.26
C GLN A 39 2.00 8.64 -19.70
N HIS A 40 2.17 9.91 -20.06
CA HIS A 40 1.18 10.94 -19.86
C HIS A 40 0.21 10.92 -21.05
N GLY A 41 -1.09 10.78 -20.78
CA GLY A 41 -2.11 11.04 -21.81
C GLY A 41 -2.09 12.49 -22.29
N GLU A 42 -2.90 12.81 -23.30
CA GLU A 42 -2.91 14.13 -23.97
C GLU A 42 -3.28 15.32 -23.06
N THR A 43 -3.84 15.07 -21.87
CA THR A 43 -4.30 16.11 -20.94
C THR A 43 -3.29 16.34 -19.81
N LYS A 44 -3.08 17.61 -19.40
CA LYS A 44 -2.24 17.94 -18.24
C LYS A 44 -2.75 17.28 -16.96
N GLY A 45 -1.86 16.59 -16.26
CA GLY A 45 -2.11 15.92 -14.97
C GLY A 45 -2.17 14.40 -15.08
N TRP A 46 -1.89 13.72 -13.98
CA TRP A 46 -1.99 12.26 -13.90
C TRP A 46 -3.47 11.85 -13.87
N ARG A 47 -3.97 11.26 -14.97
CA ARG A 47 -5.32 10.67 -15.06
C ARG A 47 -5.20 9.25 -15.62
N GLY A 48 -5.76 8.25 -14.93
CA GLY A 48 -5.77 6.84 -15.38
C GLY A 48 -4.96 5.87 -14.49
N HIS A 49 -5.00 4.58 -14.82
CA HIS A 49 -4.31 3.49 -14.09
C HIS A 49 -2.79 3.40 -14.40
N HIS A 50 -2.17 4.52 -14.79
CA HIS A 50 -0.80 4.56 -15.30
C HIS A 50 0.28 4.38 -14.22
N PHE A 51 -0.10 4.36 -12.93
CA PHE A 51 0.76 3.83 -11.87
C PHE A 51 0.20 2.49 -11.38
N THR A 52 1.01 1.45 -11.53
CA THR A 52 0.69 0.09 -11.07
C THR A 52 0.88 -0.10 -9.56
N ALA A 53 1.57 0.83 -8.90
CA ALA A 53 1.64 0.82 -7.44
C ALA A 53 0.26 1.06 -6.81
N MET A 54 -0.11 0.21 -5.86
CA MET A 54 -1.32 0.36 -5.06
C MET A 54 -0.99 0.86 -3.67
N CYS A 55 -1.32 2.12 -3.40
CA CYS A 55 -1.16 2.77 -2.10
C CYS A 55 -2.35 2.57 -1.15
N PHE A 56 -2.06 2.46 0.14
CA PHE A 56 -3.03 2.30 1.23
C PHE A 56 -2.58 3.10 2.45
N ASP A 57 -3.53 3.72 3.16
CA ASP A 57 -3.25 4.38 4.43
C ASP A 57 -3.13 3.37 5.59
N SER A 58 -2.76 3.84 6.78
CA SER A 58 -2.62 2.95 7.94
C SER A 58 -3.94 2.38 8.44
N LEU A 59 -5.11 2.80 7.92
CA LEU A 59 -6.39 2.14 8.16
C LEU A 59 -6.72 1.09 7.08
N GLY A 60 -5.84 0.88 6.10
CA GLY A 60 -6.03 -0.05 5.00
C GLY A 60 -6.92 0.48 3.88
N ARG A 61 -7.25 1.77 3.86
CA ARG A 61 -8.08 2.36 2.81
C ARG A 61 -7.22 2.67 1.59
N ARG A 62 -7.76 2.45 0.39
CA ARG A 62 -7.06 2.75 -0.86
C ARG A 62 -6.81 4.27 -0.97
N VAL A 63 -5.60 4.62 -1.38
CA VAL A 63 -5.17 6.01 -1.63
C VAL A 63 -4.81 6.13 -3.10
N THR A 64 -5.60 6.88 -3.87
CA THR A 64 -5.51 6.89 -5.34
C THR A 64 -4.86 8.14 -5.93
N ASN A 65 -4.98 9.27 -5.23
CA ASN A 65 -4.56 10.57 -5.74
C ASN A 65 -4.16 11.51 -4.58
N GLY A 66 -3.66 12.70 -4.92
CA GLY A 66 -3.23 13.69 -3.92
C GLY A 66 -4.33 14.14 -2.95
N GLY A 67 -5.60 14.13 -3.37
CA GLY A 67 -6.73 14.39 -2.48
C GLY A 67 -6.85 13.35 -1.36
N ASP A 68 -6.67 12.07 -1.68
CA ASP A 68 -6.65 11.00 -0.67
C ASP A 68 -5.43 11.08 0.25
N PHE A 69 -4.26 11.49 -0.27
CA PHE A 69 -3.07 11.72 0.56
C PHE A 69 -3.28 12.88 1.55
N ARG A 70 -3.91 13.98 1.11
CA ARG A 70 -4.29 15.07 2.00
C ARG A 70 -5.30 14.63 3.06
N ARG A 71 -6.32 13.86 2.67
CA ARG A 71 -7.26 13.25 3.63
C ARG A 71 -6.53 12.40 4.68
N ALA A 72 -5.56 11.59 4.26
CA ALA A 72 -4.78 10.77 5.18
C ALA A 72 -3.92 11.62 6.14
N GLU A 73 -3.51 12.83 5.75
CA GLU A 73 -2.79 13.76 6.61
C GLU A 73 -3.73 14.37 7.64
N GLU A 74 -4.87 14.90 7.19
CA GLU A 74 -5.90 15.51 8.03
C GLU A 74 -6.47 14.53 9.08
N GLU A 75 -6.63 13.26 8.71
CA GLU A 75 -7.14 12.22 9.60
C GLU A 75 -6.04 11.52 10.41
N GLY A 76 -4.76 11.89 10.25
CA GLY A 76 -3.65 11.24 10.96
C GLY A 76 -3.52 9.75 10.63
N THR A 77 -3.65 9.39 9.35
CA THR A 77 -3.59 8.00 8.86
C THR A 77 -2.36 7.67 8.02
N PHE A 78 -1.31 8.46 8.14
CA PHE A 78 0.04 8.04 7.75
C PHE A 78 0.56 6.91 8.68
N PRO A 79 1.55 6.11 8.24
CA PRO A 79 2.16 6.12 6.91
C PRO A 79 1.18 5.65 5.82
N VAL A 80 1.38 6.15 4.60
CA VAL A 80 0.74 5.59 3.40
C VAL A 80 1.77 4.70 2.71
N TRP A 81 1.51 3.40 2.66
CA TRP A 81 2.39 2.40 2.05
C TRP A 81 1.87 1.97 0.69
N TRP A 82 2.71 1.35 -0.14
CA TRP A 82 2.30 0.82 -1.44
C TRP A 82 2.82 -0.58 -1.69
N ILE A 83 2.14 -1.27 -2.59
CA ILE A 83 2.54 -2.57 -3.13
C ILE A 83 2.55 -2.54 -4.65
N TRP A 84 3.38 -3.38 -5.24
CA TRP A 84 3.39 -3.68 -6.66
C TRP A 84 2.57 -4.94 -6.96
N PRO A 85 2.06 -5.13 -8.19
CA PRO A 85 1.25 -6.30 -8.51
C PRO A 85 1.93 -7.66 -8.27
N ASP A 86 3.24 -7.76 -8.52
CA ASP A 86 4.05 -8.95 -8.28
C ASP A 86 4.28 -9.27 -6.79
N GLN A 87 4.02 -8.31 -5.90
CA GLN A 87 4.10 -8.51 -4.45
C GLN A 87 2.81 -9.13 -3.87
N ILE A 88 1.71 -9.17 -4.64
CA ILE A 88 0.44 -9.74 -4.18
C ILE A 88 0.56 -11.24 -3.82
N PRO A 89 1.18 -12.10 -4.64
CA PRO A 89 1.34 -13.52 -4.31
C PRO A 89 2.02 -13.77 -2.95
N GLU A 90 3.05 -13.00 -2.63
CA GLU A 90 3.74 -13.09 -1.33
C GLU A 90 2.80 -12.74 -0.16
N LEU A 91 2.02 -11.67 -0.29
CA LEU A 91 1.07 -11.26 0.74
C LEU A 91 -0.04 -12.30 0.95
N VAL A 92 -0.56 -12.88 -0.14
CA VAL A 92 -1.55 -13.95 -0.08
C VAL A 92 -0.96 -15.18 0.60
N GLY A 93 0.30 -15.53 0.29
CA GLY A 93 1.04 -16.62 0.93
C GLY A 93 1.16 -16.42 2.45
N ARG A 94 1.61 -15.24 2.89
CA ARG A 94 1.70 -14.88 4.33
C ARG A 94 0.36 -15.06 5.05
N ILE A 95 -0.74 -14.60 4.45
CA ILE A 95 -2.09 -14.74 5.04
C ILE A 95 -2.50 -16.20 5.16
N ALA A 96 -2.23 -17.02 4.14
CA ALA A 96 -2.54 -18.44 4.16
C ALA A 96 -1.77 -19.19 5.26
N GLU A 97 -0.48 -18.88 5.43
CA GLU A 97 0.36 -19.42 6.51
C GLU A 97 -0.15 -19.04 7.90
N PHE A 98 -0.53 -17.77 8.11
CA PHE A 98 -1.15 -17.34 9.37
C PHE A 98 -2.46 -18.08 9.66
N GLY A 99 -3.30 -18.30 8.64
CA GLY A 99 -4.53 -19.07 8.77
C GLY A 99 -4.27 -20.52 9.17
N ALA A 100 -3.27 -21.17 8.54
CA ALA A 100 -2.86 -22.52 8.87
C ALA A 100 -2.31 -22.63 10.31
N ALA A 101 -1.44 -21.69 10.71
CA ALA A 101 -0.88 -21.65 12.06
C ALA A 101 -1.96 -21.47 13.14
N LEU A 102 -2.95 -20.60 12.91
CA LEU A 102 -4.09 -20.42 13.82
C LEU A 102 -4.95 -21.69 13.95
N ASN A 103 -5.15 -22.42 12.85
CA ASN A 103 -5.91 -23.67 12.87
C ASN A 103 -5.17 -24.78 13.63
N LEU A 104 -3.85 -24.91 13.47
CA LEU A 104 -3.03 -25.84 14.24
C LEU A 104 -3.05 -25.51 15.74
N ALA A 105 -2.90 -24.23 16.11
CA ALA A 105 -2.96 -23.78 17.51
C ALA A 105 -4.32 -24.06 18.16
N ARG A 106 -5.41 -24.04 17.39
CA ARG A 106 -6.77 -24.37 17.88
C ARG A 106 -7.04 -25.87 17.94
N GLY A 107 -6.43 -26.67 17.04
CA GLY A 107 -6.56 -28.13 17.02
C GLY A 107 -5.67 -28.86 18.02
N GLY A 108 -4.57 -28.25 18.48
CA GLY A 108 -3.64 -28.83 19.45
C GLY A 108 -4.06 -28.76 20.92
N ALA A 109 -5.24 -28.21 21.24
CA ALA A 109 -5.75 -28.09 22.61
C ALA A 109 -6.69 -29.25 23.04
N LEU A 110 -6.70 -30.36 22.30
CA LEU A 110 -7.60 -31.52 22.51
C LEU A 110 -6.88 -32.85 22.74
N LEU A 111 -5.66 -32.82 23.27
CA LEU A 111 -4.94 -33.99 23.82
C LEU A 111 -4.32 -33.62 25.17
#